data_AF-A0A920DVS9-F1
#
_entry.id   AF-A0A920DVS9-F1
#
_cell.length_a   1.000
_cell.length_b   1.000
_cell.length_c   1.000
_cell.angle_alpha   90.00
_cell.angle_beta   90.00
_cell.angle_gamma   90.00
#
_symmetry.space_group_name_H-M   'P 1'
#
loop_
_entity.id
_entity.type
_entity.pdbx_description
1 polymer ?
#
loop_
_entity_poly.entity_id
_entity_poly.type
_entity_poly.pdbx_seq_one_letter_code
_entity_poly.pdbx_strand_id
1 'polypeptide(L)'
;MKTKNLFIALILSVFLFSCSDSEPEKIISSPEVKESNSVNYLNDLSEIYNDALPAIVAIRIDTFMGPSGSGSGFIWDDEGRIATNSHVVREAAAFLDSDIIVAFHDGYEFKANLIAHDIYSDLAILDVEYPDFYEYKPLPLGDSSIVNVGNQAIAIGNPFGENFTLTSGIISAIGRARPDLETNFLIGSVIQHDASINPGNSGGPLFNSNGDVIGINAQIASRSGSLFSASINTRSINRKKTTVQKKDNMNKIKFSNKRNSK
;
A
#
# COMPACT_ATOMS: atom_id res chain seq x y z
N MET A 1 -17.40 69.71 74.67
CA MET A 1 -17.76 69.09 75.96
C MET A 1 -18.95 68.16 75.75
N LYS A 2 -18.76 66.88 76.07
CA LYS A 2 -19.73 65.82 76.43
C LYS A 2 -20.98 65.55 75.57
N THR A 3 -20.91 64.37 74.94
CA THR A 3 -21.87 63.22 74.93
C THR A 3 -23.15 63.39 74.10
N LYS A 4 -23.59 62.39 73.31
CA LYS A 4 -24.06 61.07 73.74
C LYS A 4 -23.99 60.04 72.60
N ASN A 5 -23.86 58.78 73.02
CA ASN A 5 -23.66 57.56 72.25
C ASN A 5 -24.77 57.28 71.22
N LEU A 6 -24.38 56.97 69.99
CA LEU A 6 -25.25 56.40 68.96
C LEU A 6 -25.06 54.87 68.97
N PHE A 7 -26.08 54.14 69.39
CA PHE A 7 -26.15 52.68 69.28
C PHE A 7 -26.44 52.30 67.83
N ILE A 8 -25.51 51.66 67.15
CA ILE A 8 -25.73 51.00 65.86
C ILE A 8 -25.92 49.51 66.16
N ALA A 9 -27.15 49.01 66.00
CA ALA A 9 -27.45 47.59 66.06
C ALA A 9 -27.15 46.96 64.70
N LEU A 10 -26.13 46.10 64.65
CA LEU A 10 -25.75 45.32 63.48
C LEU A 10 -26.63 44.05 63.44
N ILE A 11 -27.59 43.98 62.51
CA ILE A 11 -28.32 42.74 62.23
C ILE A 11 -27.44 41.89 61.31
N LEU A 12 -26.74 40.92 61.88
CA LEU A 12 -25.97 39.92 61.13
C LEU A 12 -26.91 38.77 60.76
N SER A 13 -27.33 38.69 59.50
CA SER A 13 -28.08 37.57 58.96
C SER A 13 -27.18 36.33 58.89
N VAL A 14 -27.45 35.34 59.73
CA VAL A 14 -26.83 34.01 59.64
C VAL A 14 -27.45 33.28 58.45
N PHE A 15 -26.75 33.26 57.32
CA PHE A 15 -27.01 32.28 56.27
C PHE A 15 -26.45 30.94 56.74
N LEU A 16 -27.32 30.02 57.12
CA LEU A 16 -26.99 28.61 57.23
C LEU A 16 -26.76 28.09 55.81
N PHE A 17 -25.50 28.06 55.38
CA PHE A 17 -25.11 27.18 54.29
C PHE A 17 -25.17 25.75 54.83
N SER A 18 -26.17 24.98 54.39
CA SER A 18 -26.11 23.53 54.47
C SER A 18 -24.87 23.09 53.69
N CYS A 19 -23.82 22.70 54.41
CA CYS A 19 -22.68 22.01 53.83
C CYS A 19 -23.19 20.62 53.43
N SER A 20 -23.53 20.46 52.15
CA SER A 20 -23.69 19.15 51.54
C SER A 20 -22.30 18.52 51.50
N ASP A 21 -22.08 17.47 52.30
CA ASP A 21 -20.90 16.61 52.20
C ASP A 21 -20.88 15.96 50.80
N SER A 22 -20.24 16.62 49.85
CA SER A 22 -19.84 15.95 48.60
C SER A 22 -18.63 15.07 48.93
N GLU A 23 -18.81 13.75 48.86
CA GLU A 23 -17.71 12.80 48.89
C GLU A 23 -16.63 13.22 47.87
N PRO A 24 -15.33 13.10 48.20
CA PRO A 24 -14.28 13.46 47.26
C PRO A 24 -14.42 12.57 46.02
N GLU A 25 -14.64 13.22 44.88
CA GLU A 25 -14.75 12.56 43.58
C GLU A 25 -13.51 11.68 43.39
N LYS A 26 -13.73 10.37 43.27
CA LYS A 26 -12.65 9.41 43.01
C LYS A 26 -12.05 9.80 41.68
N ILE A 27 -10.89 10.47 41.70
CA ILE A 27 -10.08 10.73 40.51
C ILE A 27 -9.81 9.35 39.91
N ILE A 28 -10.53 9.02 38.83
CA ILE A 28 -10.20 7.89 37.99
C ILE A 28 -8.87 8.30 37.37
N SER A 29 -7.78 7.83 37.97
CA SER A 29 -6.46 7.99 37.38
C SER A 29 -6.55 7.43 35.97
N SER A 30 -6.35 8.29 34.97
CA SER A 30 -6.15 7.87 33.59
C SER A 30 -5.14 6.73 33.59
N PRO A 31 -5.43 5.60 32.92
CA PRO A 31 -4.51 4.47 32.91
C PRO A 31 -3.14 4.97 32.48
N GLU A 32 -2.11 4.66 33.27
CA GLU A 32 -0.72 4.93 32.92
C GLU A 32 -0.45 4.22 31.58
N VAL A 33 -0.28 5.01 30.52
CA VAL A 33 0.05 4.47 29.20
C VAL A 33 1.46 3.90 29.32
N LYS A 34 1.56 2.57 29.43
CA LYS A 34 2.83 1.88 29.31
C LYS A 34 3.38 2.14 27.91
N GLU A 35 4.49 2.84 27.84
CA GLU A 35 5.17 3.33 26.63
C GLU A 35 5.77 2.21 25.74
N SER A 36 5.29 0.96 25.81
CA SER A 36 6.08 -0.20 25.36
C SER A 36 5.61 -0.92 24.10
N ASN A 37 4.37 -0.74 23.61
CA ASN A 37 3.87 -1.53 22.47
C ASN A 37 3.55 -0.71 21.22
N SER A 38 3.02 0.51 21.38
CA SER A 38 2.71 1.42 20.27
C SER A 38 3.98 1.99 19.60
N VAL A 39 5.03 2.26 20.39
CA VAL A 39 6.32 2.72 19.86
C VAL A 39 6.99 1.62 19.03
N ASN A 40 6.99 0.38 19.51
CA ASN A 40 7.53 -0.76 18.75
C ASN A 40 6.76 -0.98 17.45
N TYR A 41 5.43 -0.94 17.48
CA TYR A 41 4.61 -1.07 16.28
C TYR A 41 4.93 -0.01 15.21
N LEU A 42 5.12 1.26 15.60
CA LEU A 42 5.45 2.33 14.65
C LEU A 42 6.89 2.24 14.15
N ASN A 43 7.81 1.74 14.97
CA ASN A 43 9.17 1.44 14.54
C ASN A 43 9.18 0.31 13.50
N ASP A 44 8.40 -0.76 13.71
CA ASP A 44 8.28 -1.88 12.77
C ASP A 44 7.73 -1.42 11.41
N LEU A 45 6.73 -0.53 11.40
CA LEU A 45 6.19 0.05 10.16
C LEU A 45 7.22 0.91 9.42
N SER A 46 8.00 1.69 10.16
CA SER A 46 9.02 2.56 9.58
C SER A 46 10.19 1.75 9.01
N GLU A 47 10.55 0.65 9.66
CA GLU A 47 11.56 -0.30 9.19
C GLU A 47 11.11 -0.99 7.90
N ILE A 48 9.90 -1.57 7.88
CA ILE A 48 9.32 -2.17 6.66
C ILE A 48 9.29 -1.15 5.51
N TYR A 49 8.91 0.09 5.79
CA TYR A 49 8.90 1.15 4.78
C TYR A 49 10.30 1.41 4.22
N ASN A 50 11.29 1.66 5.08
CA ASN A 50 12.64 2.01 4.65
C ASN A 50 13.33 0.87 3.91
N ASP A 51 13.13 -0.37 4.36
CA ASP A 51 13.72 -1.56 3.75
C ASP A 51 13.10 -1.87 2.39
N ALA A 52 11.79 -1.64 2.24
CA ALA A 52 11.08 -1.92 1.00
C ALA A 52 11.25 -0.82 -0.06
N LEU A 53 11.38 0.44 0.36
CA LEU A 53 11.35 1.61 -0.52
C LEU A 53 12.29 1.52 -1.74
N PRO A 54 13.54 1.01 -1.65
CA PRO A 54 14.43 0.81 -2.79
C PRO A 54 13.87 -0.06 -3.92
N ALA A 55 12.93 -0.94 -3.62
CA ALA A 55 12.36 -1.89 -4.57
C ALA A 55 10.98 -1.47 -5.08
N ILE A 56 10.43 -0.35 -4.62
CA ILE A 56 9.11 0.14 -5.03
C ILE A 56 9.29 1.29 -6.02
N VAL A 57 8.53 1.26 -7.10
CA VAL A 57 8.58 2.26 -8.16
C VAL A 57 7.26 2.99 -8.31
N ALA A 58 7.32 4.25 -8.71
CA ALA A 58 6.22 4.93 -9.35
C ALA A 58 6.23 4.62 -10.85
N ILE A 59 5.05 4.47 -11.45
CA ILE A 59 4.89 4.16 -12.87
C ILE A 59 4.09 5.27 -13.52
N ARG A 60 4.53 5.72 -14.70
CA ARG A 60 3.79 6.64 -15.57
C ARG A 60 3.83 6.15 -17.01
N ILE A 61 2.72 6.32 -17.70
CA ILE A 61 2.60 6.06 -19.14
C ILE A 61 2.62 7.40 -19.87
N ASP A 62 3.69 7.63 -20.64
CA ASP A 62 3.82 8.80 -21.49
C ASP A 62 3.40 8.48 -22.92
N THR A 63 2.50 9.29 -23.47
CA THR A 63 2.04 9.21 -24.86
C THR A 63 2.37 10.49 -25.60
N PHE A 64 2.17 10.52 -26.92
CA PHE A 64 2.28 11.75 -27.70
C PHE A 64 1.32 12.87 -27.23
N MET A 65 0.23 12.53 -26.52
CA MET A 65 -0.73 13.49 -25.97
C MET A 65 -0.39 13.93 -24.53
N GLY A 66 0.70 13.40 -23.95
CA GLY A 66 1.09 13.59 -22.57
C GLY A 66 0.87 12.34 -21.69
N PRO A 67 0.99 12.48 -20.35
CA PRO A 67 0.77 11.39 -19.41
C PRO A 67 -0.66 10.84 -19.50
N SER A 68 -0.79 9.52 -19.59
CA SER A 68 -2.06 8.83 -19.84
C SER A 68 -2.44 7.77 -18.79
N GLY A 69 -1.52 7.43 -17.89
CA GLY A 69 -1.74 6.48 -16.80
C GLY A 69 -0.66 6.63 -15.74
N SER A 70 -0.99 6.32 -14.49
CA SER A 70 -0.03 6.29 -13.38
C SER A 70 -0.42 5.29 -12.30
N GLY A 71 0.59 4.82 -11.57
CA GLY A 71 0.42 3.88 -10.48
C GLY A 71 1.76 3.55 -9.83
N SER A 72 1.83 2.40 -9.20
CA SER A 72 3.03 1.87 -8.55
C SER A 72 3.39 0.51 -9.09
N GLY A 73 4.60 0.07 -8.80
CA GLY A 73 5.04 -1.31 -8.99
C GLY A 73 6.12 -1.66 -7.97
N PHE A 74 6.59 -2.89 -8.01
CA PHE A 74 7.75 -3.30 -7.22
C PHE A 74 8.57 -4.39 -7.89
N ILE A 75 9.86 -4.39 -7.61
CA ILE A 75 10.79 -5.44 -8.05
C ILE A 75 10.48 -6.71 -7.28
N TRP A 76 10.24 -7.81 -8.00
CA TRP A 76 9.73 -9.05 -7.40
C TRP A 76 10.61 -10.28 -7.66
N ASP A 77 11.63 -10.17 -8.51
CA ASP A 77 12.60 -11.24 -8.76
C ASP A 77 14.04 -10.74 -8.97
N ASP A 78 14.96 -11.69 -8.99
CA ASP A 78 16.41 -11.46 -9.10
C ASP A 78 16.84 -10.95 -10.49
N GLU A 79 15.92 -10.95 -11.46
CA GLU A 79 16.16 -10.36 -12.78
C GLU A 79 15.79 -8.87 -12.83
N GLY A 80 15.28 -8.30 -11.72
CA GLY A 80 14.91 -6.88 -11.66
C GLY A 80 13.55 -6.58 -12.30
N ARG A 81 12.73 -7.60 -12.58
CA ARG A 81 11.42 -7.39 -13.19
C ARG A 81 10.47 -6.77 -12.18
N ILE A 82 9.55 -5.96 -12.68
CA ILE A 82 8.58 -5.22 -11.87
C ILE A 82 7.18 -5.81 -12.04
N ALA A 83 6.50 -6.05 -10.93
CA ALA A 83 5.09 -6.41 -10.90
C ALA A 83 4.25 -5.15 -10.67
N THR A 84 3.14 -5.04 -11.40
CA THR A 84 2.15 -3.96 -11.25
C THR A 84 0.77 -4.45 -11.71
N ASN A 85 -0.24 -3.58 -11.66
CA ASN A 85 -1.56 -3.89 -12.21
C ASN A 85 -1.60 -3.76 -13.74
N SER A 86 -2.47 -4.55 -14.37
CA SER A 86 -2.66 -4.44 -15.82
C SER A 86 -3.31 -3.12 -16.20
N HIS A 87 -4.21 -2.57 -15.38
CA HIS A 87 -4.85 -1.30 -15.67
C HIS A 87 -3.88 -0.11 -15.63
N VAL A 88 -2.83 -0.16 -14.82
CA VAL A 88 -1.80 0.90 -14.72
C VAL A 88 -1.05 1.09 -16.04
N VAL A 89 -0.89 0.01 -16.81
CA VAL A 89 -0.06 -0.04 -18.03
C VAL A 89 -0.86 -0.36 -19.29
N ARG A 90 -2.20 -0.38 -19.21
CA ARG A 90 -3.04 -0.84 -20.32
C ARG A 90 -2.98 0.12 -21.50
N GLU A 91 -2.92 1.42 -21.24
CA GLU A 91 -2.79 2.45 -22.27
C GLU A 91 -1.50 2.22 -23.06
N ALA A 92 -0.40 1.85 -22.38
CA ALA A 92 0.84 1.50 -23.06
C ALA A 92 0.74 0.24 -23.93
N ALA A 93 -0.15 -0.69 -23.57
CA ALA A 93 -0.45 -1.87 -24.38
C ALA A 93 -1.35 -1.54 -25.60
N ALA A 94 -2.09 -0.43 -25.56
CA ALA A 94 -3.06 -0.06 -26.58
C ALA A 94 -2.49 0.89 -27.65
N PHE A 95 -1.50 1.72 -27.29
CA PHE A 95 -0.88 2.69 -28.19
C PHE A 95 0.53 2.27 -28.59
N LEU A 96 0.84 2.31 -29.89
CA LEU A 96 2.15 1.88 -30.41
C LEU A 96 3.30 2.85 -30.06
N ASP A 97 2.98 4.10 -29.73
CA ASP A 97 3.94 5.19 -29.46
C ASP A 97 3.82 5.71 -28.01
N SER A 98 3.93 4.79 -27.05
CA SER A 98 3.92 5.13 -25.62
C SER A 98 5.16 4.59 -24.91
N ASP A 99 5.69 5.36 -23.97
CA ASP A 99 6.78 4.96 -23.08
C ASP A 99 6.21 4.61 -21.70
N ILE A 100 6.68 3.50 -21.12
CA ILE A 100 6.47 3.19 -19.69
C ILE A 100 7.68 3.70 -18.93
N ILE A 101 7.48 4.66 -18.06
CA ILE A 101 8.53 5.23 -17.21
C ILE A 101 8.35 4.69 -15.79
N VAL A 102 9.43 4.16 -15.22
CA VAL A 102 9.50 3.76 -13.81
C VAL A 102 10.44 4.70 -13.07
N ALA A 103 9.96 5.29 -11.97
CA ALA A 103 10.73 6.21 -11.14
C ALA A 103 10.96 5.60 -9.75
N PHE A 104 12.21 5.64 -9.30
CA PHE A 104 12.66 5.11 -8.01
C PHE A 104 12.69 6.22 -6.95
N HIS A 105 12.73 5.82 -5.68
CA HIS A 105 12.75 6.74 -4.54
C HIS A 105 14.00 7.64 -4.47
N ASP A 106 15.07 7.24 -5.14
CA ASP A 106 16.33 7.97 -5.25
C ASP A 106 16.34 8.99 -6.40
N GLY A 107 15.25 9.08 -7.16
CA GLY A 107 15.06 10.00 -8.27
C GLY A 107 15.54 9.49 -9.62
N TYR A 108 16.05 8.26 -9.71
CA TYR A 108 16.36 7.67 -11.01
C TYR A 108 15.08 7.25 -11.74
N GLU A 109 15.04 7.53 -13.04
CA GLU A 109 13.97 7.10 -13.94
C GLU A 109 14.54 6.20 -15.03
N PHE A 110 13.82 5.11 -15.32
CA PHE A 110 14.16 4.18 -16.40
C PHE A 110 12.96 3.92 -17.30
N LYS A 111 13.24 3.61 -18.56
CA LYS A 111 12.24 3.06 -19.46
C LYS A 111 12.02 1.59 -19.15
N ALA A 112 10.77 1.17 -19.17
CA ALA A 112 10.38 -0.21 -18.96
C ALA A 112 9.68 -0.79 -20.20
N ASN A 113 9.90 -2.07 -20.45
CA ASN A 113 9.24 -2.84 -21.50
C ASN A 113 8.12 -3.69 -20.89
N LEU A 114 6.95 -3.69 -21.52
CA LEU A 114 5.85 -4.56 -21.12
C LEU A 114 6.11 -6.00 -21.59
N ILE A 115 6.40 -6.91 -20.66
CA ILE A 115 6.68 -8.33 -20.99
C ILE A 115 5.39 -9.13 -21.14
N ALA A 116 4.44 -8.89 -20.24
CA ALA A 116 3.15 -9.55 -20.21
C ALA A 116 2.16 -8.70 -19.40
N HIS A 117 0.90 -8.71 -19.83
CA HIS A 117 -0.22 -8.23 -19.01
C HIS A 117 -1.41 -9.18 -19.16
N ASP A 118 -2.28 -9.19 -18.16
CA ASP A 118 -3.47 -10.02 -18.11
C ASP A 118 -4.62 -9.23 -17.49
N ILE A 119 -5.54 -8.81 -18.35
CA ILE A 119 -6.71 -8.01 -17.99
C ILE A 119 -7.67 -8.76 -17.05
N TYR A 120 -7.64 -10.09 -17.01
CA TYR A 120 -8.56 -10.88 -16.17
C TYR A 120 -8.09 -11.02 -14.73
N SER A 121 -6.77 -11.05 -14.53
CA SER A 121 -6.16 -11.06 -13.20
C SER A 121 -5.69 -9.68 -12.74
N ASP A 122 -5.81 -8.67 -13.61
CA ASP A 122 -5.30 -7.32 -13.43
C ASP A 122 -3.81 -7.28 -13.02
N LEU A 123 -3.00 -8.10 -13.69
CA LEU A 123 -1.57 -8.26 -13.40
C LEU A 123 -0.74 -7.97 -14.65
N ALA A 124 0.31 -7.18 -14.49
CA ALA A 124 1.33 -6.93 -15.51
C ALA A 124 2.74 -7.12 -14.96
N ILE A 125 3.64 -7.51 -15.86
CA ILE A 125 5.08 -7.66 -15.61
C ILE A 125 5.84 -6.76 -16.57
N LEU A 126 6.68 -5.92 -16.01
CA LEU A 126 7.59 -5.03 -16.73
C LEU A 126 9.02 -5.52 -16.58
N ASP A 127 9.82 -5.24 -17.61
CA ASP A 127 11.26 -5.45 -17.64
C ASP A 127 11.96 -4.11 -17.77
N VAL A 128 13.06 -3.93 -17.06
CA VAL A 128 13.79 -2.66 -16.99
C VAL A 128 15.25 -2.93 -17.31
N GLU A 129 15.79 -2.15 -18.24
CA GLU A 129 17.22 -2.17 -18.51
C GLU A 129 17.92 -1.22 -17.54
N TYR A 130 18.46 -1.79 -16.47
CA TYR A 130 19.22 -1.05 -15.47
C TYR A 130 20.65 -0.76 -15.97
N PRO A 131 21.16 0.47 -15.80
CA PRO A 131 22.58 0.75 -15.99
C PRO A 131 23.46 -0.08 -15.04
N ASP A 132 24.70 -0.37 -15.45
CA ASP A 132 25.64 -1.20 -14.67
C ASP A 132 25.92 -0.69 -13.23
N PHE A 133 25.70 0.60 -12.97
CA PHE A 133 25.90 1.20 -11.64
C PHE A 133 24.66 1.09 -10.73
N TYR A 134 23.50 0.74 -11.28
CA TYR A 134 22.25 0.74 -10.53
C TYR A 134 22.05 -0.61 -9.85
N GLU A 135 22.12 -0.60 -8.53
CA GLU A 135 21.86 -1.78 -7.71
C GLU A 135 20.38 -1.86 -7.35
N TYR A 136 19.78 -3.03 -7.54
CA TYR A 136 18.40 -3.30 -7.14
C TYR A 136 18.32 -4.61 -6.36
N LYS A 137 17.27 -4.72 -5.54
CA LYS A 137 16.97 -5.92 -4.77
C LYS A 137 15.47 -6.21 -4.82
N PRO A 138 15.03 -7.45 -5.11
CA PRO A 138 13.61 -7.78 -5.07
C PRO A 138 13.06 -7.76 -3.65
N LEU A 139 11.77 -7.44 -3.54
CA LEU A 139 11.04 -7.61 -2.30
C LEU A 139 10.82 -9.09 -1.97
N PRO A 140 10.89 -9.49 -0.68
CA PRO A 140 10.55 -10.83 -0.27
C PRO A 140 9.05 -11.10 -0.53
N LEU A 141 8.76 -12.23 -1.17
CA LEU A 141 7.39 -12.66 -1.42
C LEU A 141 6.94 -13.63 -0.31
N GLY A 142 5.86 -13.26 0.37
CA GLY A 142 5.18 -14.07 1.36
C GLY A 142 4.15 -15.03 0.75
N ASP A 143 3.80 -16.06 1.52
CA ASP A 143 2.74 -16.99 1.14
C ASP A 143 1.35 -16.41 1.47
N SER A 144 0.65 -15.97 0.42
CA SER A 144 -0.72 -15.48 0.55
C SER A 144 -1.76 -16.55 0.88
N SER A 145 -1.38 -17.84 0.91
CA SER A 145 -2.28 -18.95 1.28
C SER A 145 -2.50 -19.07 2.79
N ILE A 146 -1.60 -18.51 3.60
CA ILE A 146 -1.64 -18.55 5.07
C ILE A 146 -2.13 -17.24 5.70
N VAL A 147 -2.53 -16.27 4.88
CA VAL A 147 -3.07 -14.98 5.33
C VAL A 147 -4.45 -15.17 5.97
N ASN A 148 -4.65 -14.60 7.16
CA ASN A 148 -5.89 -14.67 7.92
C ASN A 148 -6.54 -13.30 8.08
N VAL A 149 -7.87 -13.29 8.24
CA VAL A 149 -8.61 -12.08 8.66
C VAL A 149 -8.08 -11.60 10.01
N GLY A 150 -7.85 -10.29 10.12
CA GLY A 150 -7.25 -9.66 11.29
C GLY A 150 -5.72 -9.59 11.27
N ASN A 151 -5.03 -10.24 10.31
CA ASN A 151 -3.60 -9.99 10.11
C ASN A 151 -3.36 -8.54 9.67
N GLN A 152 -2.18 -8.02 9.98
CA GLN A 152 -1.80 -6.67 9.58
C GLN A 152 -1.67 -6.58 8.06
N ALA A 153 -2.11 -5.45 7.53
CA ALA A 153 -2.05 -5.09 6.11
C ALA A 153 -1.31 -3.76 6.00
N ILE A 154 -0.22 -3.72 5.23
CA ILE A 154 0.58 -2.51 5.03
C ILE A 154 0.68 -2.27 3.52
N ALA A 155 0.08 -1.19 3.04
CA ALA A 155 0.13 -0.81 1.63
C ALA A 155 1.16 0.30 1.45
N ILE A 156 2.08 0.10 0.51
CA ILE A 156 3.04 1.13 0.11
C ILE A 156 2.87 1.39 -1.38
N GLY A 157 2.93 2.65 -1.77
CA GLY A 157 2.90 3.07 -3.16
C GLY A 157 3.09 4.56 -3.33
N ASN A 158 3.03 5.03 -4.56
CA ASN A 158 3.27 6.41 -4.93
C ASN A 158 2.25 6.91 -5.97
N PRO A 159 1.51 7.98 -5.68
CA PRO A 159 0.98 8.82 -6.74
C PRO A 159 2.16 9.44 -7.50
N PHE A 160 2.30 9.13 -8.79
CA PHE A 160 3.45 9.61 -9.57
C PHE A 160 3.65 11.12 -9.44
N GLY A 161 4.87 11.54 -9.08
CA GLY A 161 5.22 12.95 -8.84
C GLY A 161 5.08 13.41 -7.38
N GLU A 162 4.67 12.53 -6.47
CA GLU A 162 4.62 12.77 -5.02
C GLU A 162 5.64 11.90 -4.27
N ASN A 163 5.66 11.98 -2.94
CA ASN A 163 6.43 11.03 -2.12
C ASN A 163 5.70 9.68 -2.01
N PHE A 164 6.46 8.60 -1.81
CA PHE A 164 5.88 7.31 -1.46
C PHE A 164 5.09 7.42 -0.14
N THR A 165 3.94 6.76 -0.11
CA THR A 165 3.02 6.78 1.02
C THR A 165 2.87 5.38 1.58
N LEU A 166 2.85 5.29 2.91
CA LEU A 166 2.50 4.07 3.63
C LEU A 166 1.13 4.25 4.27
N THR A 167 0.26 3.27 4.10
CA THR A 167 -0.98 3.14 4.85
C THR A 167 -1.03 1.77 5.50
N SER A 168 -1.70 1.68 6.66
CA SER A 168 -1.79 0.42 7.39
C SER A 168 -3.20 0.19 7.90
N GLY A 169 -3.54 -1.08 8.03
CA GLY A 169 -4.83 -1.58 8.50
C GLY A 169 -4.73 -3.08 8.76
N ILE A 170 -5.84 -3.78 8.56
CA ILE A 170 -5.97 -5.23 8.72
C ILE A 170 -6.58 -5.88 7.48
N ILE A 171 -6.35 -7.18 7.35
CA ILE A 171 -7.07 -8.03 6.41
C ILE A 171 -8.51 -8.18 6.87
N SER A 172 -9.45 -7.66 6.09
CA SER A 172 -10.89 -7.69 6.40
C SER A 172 -11.60 -8.93 5.85
N ALA A 173 -11.14 -9.48 4.72
CA ALA A 173 -11.67 -10.72 4.13
C ALA A 173 -10.69 -11.36 3.13
N ILE A 174 -10.82 -12.67 2.91
CA ILE A 174 -9.98 -13.43 1.97
C ILE A 174 -10.83 -14.27 1.01
N GLY A 175 -10.26 -14.61 -0.15
CA GLY A 175 -10.79 -15.65 -1.04
C GLY A 175 -12.02 -15.26 -1.86
N ARG A 176 -12.41 -13.98 -1.87
CA ARG A 176 -13.58 -13.51 -2.64
C ARG A 176 -13.19 -13.28 -4.10
N ALA A 177 -14.12 -13.54 -5.00
CA ALA A 177 -14.05 -13.03 -6.37
C ALA A 177 -14.76 -11.67 -6.44
N ARG A 178 -14.14 -10.65 -7.03
CA ARG A 178 -14.68 -9.28 -7.04
C ARG A 178 -14.52 -8.61 -8.40
N PRO A 179 -15.50 -7.79 -8.83
CA PRO A 179 -15.42 -7.11 -10.11
C PRO A 179 -14.35 -6.03 -10.07
N ASP A 180 -13.44 -6.10 -11.04
CA ASP A 180 -12.55 -5.01 -11.41
C ASP A 180 -13.34 -3.76 -11.81
N LEU A 181 -12.80 -2.58 -11.53
CA LEU A 181 -13.50 -1.30 -11.71
C LEU A 181 -13.69 -0.92 -13.17
N GLU A 182 -12.76 -1.30 -14.03
CA GLU A 182 -12.71 -0.80 -15.41
C GLU A 182 -13.24 -1.83 -16.39
N THR A 183 -12.99 -3.11 -16.11
CA THR A 183 -13.32 -4.23 -17.00
C THR A 183 -14.55 -5.00 -16.57
N ASN A 184 -15.04 -4.82 -15.34
CA ASN A 184 -16.06 -5.66 -14.68
C ASN A 184 -15.71 -7.16 -14.58
N PHE A 185 -14.48 -7.57 -14.91
CA PHE A 185 -14.06 -8.96 -14.75
C PHE A 185 -13.93 -9.33 -13.28
N LEU A 186 -14.22 -10.59 -12.94
CA LEU A 186 -14.06 -11.08 -11.58
C LEU A 186 -12.60 -11.44 -11.31
N ILE A 187 -11.89 -10.60 -10.56
CA ILE A 187 -10.58 -10.92 -10.01
C ILE A 187 -10.79 -11.93 -8.88
N GLY A 188 -10.22 -13.13 -9.06
CA GLY A 188 -10.36 -14.24 -8.12
C GLY A 188 -9.43 -14.14 -6.92
N SER A 189 -9.91 -14.60 -5.75
CA SER A 189 -9.10 -14.77 -4.54
C SER A 189 -8.42 -13.49 -4.05
N VAL A 190 -9.12 -12.35 -4.08
CA VAL A 190 -8.58 -11.08 -3.57
C VAL A 190 -8.42 -11.11 -2.06
N ILE A 191 -7.46 -10.34 -1.57
CA ILE A 191 -7.24 -10.04 -0.17
C ILE A 191 -7.89 -8.68 0.10
N GLN A 192 -9.02 -8.65 0.78
CA GLN A 192 -9.69 -7.41 1.15
C GLN A 192 -9.07 -6.88 2.45
N HIS A 193 -8.80 -5.58 2.51
CA HIS A 193 -8.24 -4.93 3.69
C HIS A 193 -8.83 -3.53 3.88
N ASP A 194 -8.54 -2.89 5.00
CA ASP A 194 -8.97 -1.51 5.30
C ASP A 194 -7.81 -0.50 5.33
N ALA A 195 -6.57 -0.93 5.06
CA ALA A 195 -5.49 0.01 4.76
C ALA A 195 -5.91 0.90 3.57
N SER A 196 -5.78 2.22 3.74
CA SER A 196 -6.25 3.20 2.76
C SER A 196 -5.54 3.03 1.42
N ILE A 197 -6.30 2.80 0.35
CA ILE A 197 -5.79 2.81 -1.03
C ILE A 197 -6.31 4.05 -1.72
N ASN A 198 -5.38 4.94 -2.08
CA ASN A 198 -5.63 6.15 -2.86
C ASN A 198 -5.10 5.97 -4.29
N PRO A 199 -5.52 6.81 -5.25
CA PRO A 199 -4.86 6.88 -6.56
C PRO A 199 -3.34 6.96 -6.39
N GLY A 200 -2.60 6.14 -7.13
CA GLY A 200 -1.15 6.00 -7.00
C GLY A 200 -0.70 4.70 -6.33
N ASN A 201 -1.41 4.20 -5.33
CA ASN A 201 -1.02 2.95 -4.65
C ASN A 201 -1.33 1.68 -5.48
N SER A 202 -2.23 1.77 -6.47
CA SER A 202 -2.52 0.67 -7.38
C SER A 202 -1.25 0.15 -8.04
N GLY A 203 -1.04 -1.15 -8.00
CA GLY A 203 0.14 -1.86 -8.52
C GLY A 203 1.28 -1.96 -7.50
N GLY A 204 1.23 -1.21 -6.40
CA GLY A 204 2.22 -1.29 -5.32
C GLY A 204 2.02 -2.53 -4.42
N PRO A 205 3.00 -2.86 -3.57
CA PRO A 205 2.95 -4.04 -2.70
C PRO A 205 2.01 -3.87 -1.49
N LEU A 206 1.32 -4.96 -1.14
CA LEU A 206 0.69 -5.17 0.16
C LEU A 206 1.59 -6.08 1.00
N PHE A 207 2.04 -5.64 2.16
CA PHE A 207 2.87 -6.41 3.09
C PHE A 207 2.09 -6.95 4.29
N ASN A 208 2.61 -8.05 4.85
CA ASN A 208 2.31 -8.51 6.20
C ASN A 208 3.20 -7.80 7.24
N SER A 209 3.06 -8.15 8.52
CA SER A 209 3.86 -7.60 9.63
C SER A 209 5.34 -7.97 9.61
N ASN A 210 5.76 -8.92 8.77
CA ASN A 210 7.16 -9.33 8.63
C ASN A 210 7.88 -8.60 7.49
N GLY A 211 7.19 -7.71 6.76
CA GLY A 211 7.73 -7.07 5.57
C GLY A 211 7.73 -7.99 4.33
N ASP A 212 7.01 -9.11 4.33
CA ASP A 212 6.81 -9.93 3.14
C ASP A 212 5.61 -9.43 2.33
N VAL A 213 5.78 -9.32 1.01
CA VAL A 213 4.68 -9.00 0.09
C VAL A 213 3.69 -10.16 0.10
N ILE A 214 2.43 -9.89 0.39
CA ILE A 214 1.31 -10.85 0.36
C ILE A 214 0.29 -10.53 -0.74
N GLY A 215 0.36 -9.35 -1.36
CA GLY A 215 -0.45 -9.02 -2.52
C GLY A 215 0.01 -7.76 -3.27
N ILE A 216 -0.74 -7.43 -4.33
CA ILE A 216 -0.58 -6.21 -5.13
C ILE A 216 -1.82 -5.35 -4.91
N ASN A 217 -1.65 -4.14 -4.41
CA ASN A 217 -2.73 -3.19 -4.11
C ASN A 217 -3.52 -2.85 -5.37
N ALA A 218 -4.85 -2.86 -5.25
CA ALA A 218 -5.77 -2.42 -6.28
C ALA A 218 -7.00 -1.76 -5.64
N GLN A 219 -7.71 -0.91 -6.39
CA GLN A 219 -9.06 -0.51 -6.01
C GLN A 219 -10.06 -1.44 -6.70
N ILE A 220 -11.02 -1.98 -5.96
CA ILE A 220 -11.97 -2.96 -6.49
C ILE A 220 -13.40 -2.57 -6.12
N ALA A 221 -14.35 -2.76 -7.04
CA ALA A 221 -15.76 -2.50 -6.78
C ALA A 221 -16.38 -3.56 -5.86
N SER A 222 -17.36 -3.12 -5.07
CA SER A 222 -18.33 -4.02 -4.46
C SER A 222 -19.52 -4.27 -5.36
N ARG A 223 -20.25 -5.33 -5.02
CA ARG A 223 -21.54 -5.64 -5.66
C ARG A 223 -22.58 -4.53 -5.47
N SER A 224 -22.45 -3.70 -4.44
CA SER A 224 -23.31 -2.54 -4.18
C SER A 224 -22.80 -1.25 -4.85
N GLY A 225 -21.71 -1.31 -5.62
CA GLY A 225 -21.11 -0.15 -6.29
C GLY A 225 -20.17 0.70 -5.43
N SER A 226 -20.05 0.42 -4.13
CA SER A 226 -19.07 1.08 -3.26
C SER A 226 -17.65 0.57 -3.53
N LEU A 227 -16.65 1.44 -3.45
CA LEU A 227 -15.23 1.11 -3.58
C LEU A 227 -14.67 0.59 -2.26
N PHE A 228 -13.76 -0.39 -2.33
CA PHE A 228 -13.00 -0.86 -1.16
C PHE A 228 -11.57 -1.22 -1.56
N SER A 229 -10.65 -1.16 -0.60
CA SER A 229 -9.28 -1.61 -0.77
C SER A 229 -9.20 -3.13 -0.87
N ALA A 230 -8.47 -3.62 -1.87
CA ALA A 230 -8.22 -5.03 -2.04
C ALA A 230 -6.92 -5.28 -2.81
N SER A 231 -6.31 -6.44 -2.61
CA SER A 231 -5.05 -6.78 -3.25
C SER A 231 -5.11 -8.12 -3.97
N ILE A 232 -4.44 -8.20 -5.12
CA ILE A 232 -4.25 -9.45 -5.87
C ILE A 232 -3.22 -10.28 -5.13
N ASN A 233 -3.58 -11.50 -4.74
CA ASN A 233 -2.68 -12.36 -3.97
C ASN A 233 -1.38 -12.70 -4.74
N THR A 234 -0.28 -12.92 -4.00
CA THR A 234 1.04 -13.27 -4.56
C THR A 234 1.08 -14.59 -5.31
N ARG A 235 0.15 -15.53 -5.07
CA ARG A 235 0.08 -16.77 -5.89
C ARG A 235 -0.14 -16.47 -7.37
N SER A 236 -0.79 -15.35 -7.70
CA SER A 236 -0.97 -14.91 -9.08
C SER A 236 0.35 -14.52 -9.74
N ILE A 237 1.24 -13.85 -9.01
CA ILE A 237 2.61 -13.50 -9.44
C ILE A 237 3.42 -14.78 -9.67
N ASN A 238 3.42 -15.70 -8.71
CA ASN A 238 4.17 -16.95 -8.80
C ASN A 238 3.76 -17.80 -10.03
N ARG A 239 2.48 -17.82 -10.39
CA ARG A 239 2.01 -18.49 -11.62
C ARG A 239 2.54 -17.80 -12.89
N LYS A 240 2.60 -16.47 -12.91
CA LYS A 240 3.19 -15.71 -14.02
C LYS A 240 4.70 -15.93 -14.10
N LYS A 241 5.43 -16.03 -12.97
CA LYS A 241 6.87 -16.38 -12.93
C LYS A 241 7.17 -17.59 -13.78
N THR A 242 6.47 -18.70 -13.52
CA THR A 242 6.65 -19.94 -14.29
C THR A 242 6.37 -19.75 -15.78
N THR A 243 5.40 -18.91 -16.12
CA THR A 243 5.02 -18.63 -17.51
C THR A 243 6.09 -17.79 -18.23
N VAL A 244 6.58 -16.72 -17.59
CA VAL A 244 7.63 -15.84 -18.14
C VAL A 244 8.94 -16.61 -18.27
N GLN A 245 9.38 -17.33 -17.24
CA GLN A 245 10.59 -18.17 -17.30
C GLN A 245 10.52 -19.23 -18.42
N LYS A 246 9.34 -19.83 -18.65
CA LYS A 246 9.15 -20.78 -19.76
C LYS A 246 9.31 -20.09 -21.12
N LYS A 247 8.85 -18.85 -21.26
CA LYS A 247 9.01 -18.04 -22.48
C LYS A 247 10.49 -17.69 -22.70
N ASP A 248 11.20 -17.29 -21.65
CA ASP A 248 12.63 -16.97 -21.71
C ASP A 248 13.47 -18.18 -22.11
N ASN A 249 13.18 -19.35 -21.52
CA ASN A 249 13.84 -20.60 -21.87
C ASN A 249 13.57 -21.00 -23.33
N MET A 250 12.34 -20.85 -23.83
CA MET A 250 12.05 -21.09 -25.24
C MET A 250 12.81 -20.14 -26.17
N ASN A 251 12.92 -18.86 -25.82
CA ASN A 251 13.67 -17.90 -26.61
C ASN A 251 15.17 -18.25 -26.63
N LYS A 252 15.77 -18.58 -25.48
CA LYS A 252 17.17 -19.03 -25.39
C LYS A 252 17.44 -20.25 -26.27
N ILE A 253 16.55 -21.25 -26.28
CA ILE A 253 16.66 -22.44 -27.14
C ILE A 253 16.61 -22.06 -28.63
N LYS A 254 15.68 -21.18 -29.04
CA LYS A 254 15.59 -20.69 -30.42
C LYS A 254 16.86 -19.96 -30.86
N PHE A 255 17.44 -19.12 -30.00
CA PHE A 255 18.69 -18.41 -30.29
C PHE A 255 19.92 -19.33 -30.32
N SER A 256 19.93 -20.40 -29.53
CA SER A 256 20.99 -21.41 -29.57
C SER A 256 20.93 -22.24 -30.85
N ASN A 257 19.75 -22.72 -31.24
CA ASN A 257 19.57 -23.50 -32.46
C ASN A 257 19.88 -22.71 -33.74
N LYS A 258 19.61 -21.40 -33.76
CA LYS A 258 19.96 -20.51 -34.89
C LYS A 258 21.46 -20.23 -35.01
N ARG A 259 22.23 -20.39 -33.91
CA ARG A 259 23.70 -20.28 -33.92
C ARG A 259 24.38 -21.58 -34.36
N ASN A 260 23.78 -22.73 -34.08
CA ASN A 260 24.31 -24.04 -34.47
C ASN A 260 23.92 -24.47 -35.90
N SER A 261 23.10 -23.69 -36.60
CA SER A 261 22.66 -23.95 -37.98
C SER A 261 23.37 -23.06 -39.03
N LYS A 262 24.49 -22.43 -38.66
CA LYS A 262 25.42 -21.71 -39.56
C LYS A 262 26.78 -22.37 -39.46
#